data_AF-A0A5R9G2T9-F1
#
_entry.id   AF-A0A5R9G2T9-F1
#
_cell.length_a   1.000
_cell.length_b   1.000
_cell.length_c   1.000
_cell.angle_alpha   90.00
_cell.angle_beta   90.00
_cell.angle_gamma   90.00
#
_symmetry.space_group_name_H-M   'P 1'
#
loop_
_entity.id
_entity.type
_entity.pdbx_description
1 polymer ?
#
loop_
_entity_poly.entity_id
_entity_poly.type
_entity_poly.pdbx_seq_one_letter_code
_entity_poly.pdbx_strand_id
1 'polypeptide(L)'
;MLMGSTSLHGGNRAADPVAEFQGIVQDVLDAAEESCGVEGLEQVLERALAVLQRNPDLRKQFETELISLIDSLEEGVTELVSFVMHELRWQAVEEAVRNRILFSQGNVSNLRLYEAILDSFSDSWRDRDLYSRFIR
;
A
#
# COMPACT_ATOMS: atom_id res chain seq x y z
N MET A 1 -26.07 -28.17 41.28
CA MET A 1 -25.10 -28.65 40.30
C MET A 1 -25.84 -28.95 39.01
N LEU A 2 -25.66 -28.13 37.98
CA LEU A 2 -25.97 -28.46 36.59
C LEU A 2 -24.89 -27.75 35.75
N MET A 3 -24.05 -28.57 35.14
CA MET A 3 -23.09 -28.17 34.11
C MET A 3 -23.80 -28.10 32.75
N GLY A 4 -23.28 -27.25 31.87
CA GLY A 4 -23.64 -27.18 30.46
C GLY A 4 -24.07 -25.77 30.07
N SER A 5 -23.46 -25.08 29.11
CA SER A 5 -22.41 -25.44 28.18
C SER A 5 -21.74 -24.13 27.78
N THR A 6 -20.42 -24.04 27.89
CA THR A 6 -19.65 -22.98 27.25
C THR A 6 -19.66 -23.26 25.76
N SER A 7 -20.53 -22.56 25.01
CA SER A 7 -20.40 -22.44 23.56
C SER A 7 -19.11 -21.67 23.27
N LEU A 8 -18.02 -22.41 23.15
CA LEU A 8 -16.83 -22.03 22.39
C LEU A 8 -17.24 -21.95 20.92
N HIS A 9 -17.88 -20.85 20.54
CA HIS A 9 -17.93 -20.45 19.14
C HIS A 9 -16.55 -19.87 18.82
N GLY A 10 -15.61 -20.77 18.55
CA GLY A 10 -14.35 -20.46 17.88
C GLY A 10 -14.67 -19.98 16.46
N GLY A 11 -15.12 -18.73 16.37
CA GLY A 11 -15.14 -18.00 15.13
C GLY A 11 -13.69 -17.76 14.74
N ASN A 12 -13.14 -18.69 13.97
CA ASN A 12 -12.02 -18.37 13.10
C ASN A 12 -12.57 -17.36 12.08
N ARG A 13 -12.70 -16.08 12.49
CA ARG A 13 -12.93 -14.97 11.58
C ARG A 13 -11.77 -15.07 10.60
N ALA A 14 -12.04 -15.48 9.37
CA ALA A 14 -11.15 -15.14 8.28
C ALA A 14 -10.88 -13.63 8.46
N ALA A 15 -9.62 -13.28 8.76
CA ALA A 15 -9.25 -11.89 8.95
C ALA A 15 -9.73 -11.14 7.71
N ASP A 16 -10.47 -10.05 7.91
CA ASP A 16 -10.94 -9.22 6.81
C ASP A 16 -9.69 -8.70 6.08
N PRO A 17 -9.43 -9.12 4.82
CA PRO A 17 -8.17 -8.78 4.15
C PRO A 17 -8.01 -7.27 3.92
N VAL A 18 -9.12 -6.53 3.84
CA VAL A 18 -9.08 -5.07 3.75
C VAL A 18 -8.65 -4.48 5.08
N ALA A 19 -9.19 -4.98 6.20
CA ALA A 19 -8.74 -4.56 7.52
C ALA A 19 -7.29 -4.98 7.81
N GLU A 20 -6.85 -6.14 7.34
CA GLU A 20 -5.44 -6.57 7.39
C GLU A 20 -4.55 -5.59 6.63
N PHE A 21 -4.95 -5.21 5.40
CA PHE A 21 -4.23 -4.21 4.61
C PHE A 21 -4.18 -2.84 5.30
N GLN A 22 -5.29 -2.36 5.86
CA GLN A 22 -5.33 -1.10 6.61
C GLN A 22 -4.41 -1.12 7.84
N GLY A 23 -4.32 -2.25 8.55
CA GLY A 23 -3.35 -2.42 9.63
C GLY A 23 -1.90 -2.34 9.14
N ILE A 24 -1.60 -2.94 7.99
CA ILE A 24 -0.27 -2.84 7.36
C ILE A 24 0.03 -1.40 6.90
N VAL A 25 -0.97 -0.66 6.40
CA VAL A 25 -0.79 0.76 6.07
C VAL A 25 -0.35 1.53 7.30
N GLN A 26 -0.99 1.31 8.46
CA GLN A 26 -0.56 1.96 9.70
C GLN A 26 0.87 1.56 10.09
N ASP A 27 1.22 0.26 9.99
CA ASP A 27 2.59 -0.21 10.22
C ASP A 27 3.60 0.52 9.32
N VAL A 28 3.23 0.84 8.06
CA VAL A 28 4.09 1.61 7.13
C VAL A 28 4.26 3.04 7.61
N LEU A 29 3.17 3.72 7.98
CA LEU A 29 3.23 5.11 8.43
C LEU A 29 4.10 5.23 9.69
N ASP A 30 3.90 4.34 10.66
CA ASP A 30 4.68 4.31 11.90
C ASP A 30 6.17 4.02 11.60
N ALA A 31 6.46 3.04 10.74
CA ALA A 31 7.84 2.72 10.38
C ALA A 31 8.51 3.83 9.56
N ALA A 32 7.76 4.59 8.77
CA ALA A 32 8.29 5.71 8.00
C ALA A 32 8.66 6.89 8.91
N GLU A 33 7.88 7.14 9.97
CA GLU A 33 8.23 8.13 10.99
C GLU A 33 9.48 7.73 11.80
N GLU A 34 9.67 6.44 12.08
CA GLU A 34 10.77 5.94 12.90
C GLU A 34 12.08 5.69 12.12
N SER A 35 12.01 5.50 10.80
CA SER A 35 13.16 5.09 9.99
C SER A 35 13.66 6.18 9.04
N CYS A 36 14.98 6.32 8.94
CA CYS A 36 15.62 7.11 7.88
C CYS A 36 15.99 6.20 6.70
N GLY A 37 15.00 5.71 5.96
CA GLY A 37 15.23 5.01 4.68
C GLY A 37 14.36 3.78 4.42
N VAL A 38 14.37 3.30 3.18
CA VAL A 38 13.47 2.23 2.69
C VAL A 38 13.77 0.83 3.26
N GLU A 39 14.96 0.61 3.81
CA GLU A 39 15.40 -0.71 4.30
C GLU A 39 14.56 -1.17 5.50
N GLY A 40 14.10 -0.22 6.33
CA GLY A 40 13.17 -0.49 7.43
C GLY A 40 11.73 -0.75 6.96
N LEU A 41 11.37 -0.25 5.78
CA LEU A 41 10.02 -0.33 5.23
C LEU A 41 9.81 -1.61 4.40
N GLU A 42 10.83 -2.11 3.72
CA GLU A 42 10.70 -3.17 2.71
C GLU A 42 9.90 -4.39 3.20
N GLN A 43 10.15 -4.87 4.42
CA GLN A 43 9.42 -6.01 4.99
C GLN A 43 7.92 -5.74 5.13
N VAL A 44 7.54 -4.51 5.52
CA VAL A 44 6.13 -4.12 5.67
C VAL A 44 5.49 -3.93 4.30
N LEU A 45 6.24 -3.39 3.33
CA LEU A 45 5.80 -3.26 1.94
C LEU A 45 5.57 -4.61 1.26
N GLU A 46 6.44 -5.59 1.51
CA GLU A 46 6.26 -6.96 1.03
C GLU A 46 5.01 -7.62 1.63
N ARG A 47 4.73 -7.38 2.93
CA ARG A 47 3.49 -7.85 3.57
C ARG A 47 2.26 -7.24 2.89
N ALA A 48 2.29 -5.93 2.59
CA ALA A 48 1.21 -5.26 1.87
C ALA A 48 0.98 -5.91 0.50
N LEU A 49 2.03 -6.05 -0.30
CA LEU A 49 1.97 -6.69 -1.62
C LEU A 49 1.41 -8.12 -1.53
N ALA A 50 1.86 -8.90 -0.54
CA ALA A 50 1.39 -10.26 -0.33
C ALA A 50 -0.12 -10.32 0.00
N VAL A 51 -0.66 -9.37 0.76
CA VAL A 51 -2.13 -9.30 1.02
C VAL A 51 -2.88 -9.01 -0.28
N LEU A 52 -2.42 -8.03 -1.06
CA LEU A 52 -3.05 -7.65 -2.32
C LEU A 52 -3.05 -8.80 -3.33
N GLN A 53 -1.93 -9.52 -3.47
CA GLN A 53 -1.79 -10.65 -4.39
C GLN A 53 -2.62 -11.89 -3.97
N ARG A 54 -2.77 -12.13 -2.66
CA ARG A 54 -3.56 -13.27 -2.14
C ARG A 54 -5.07 -13.09 -2.31
N ASN A 55 -5.54 -11.86 -2.54
CA ASN A 55 -6.96 -11.50 -2.52
C ASN A 55 -7.41 -10.76 -3.80
N PRO A 56 -7.24 -11.35 -5.00
CA PRO A 56 -7.55 -10.67 -6.27
C PRO A 56 -9.03 -10.30 -6.42
N ASP A 57 -9.94 -11.05 -5.79
CA ASP A 57 -11.38 -10.76 -5.81
C ASP A 57 -11.75 -9.44 -5.12
N LEU A 58 -10.88 -8.95 -4.24
CA LEU A 58 -11.05 -7.70 -3.50
C LEU A 58 -10.31 -6.52 -4.17
N ARG A 59 -9.75 -6.71 -5.37
CA ARG A 59 -8.95 -5.69 -6.08
C ARG A 59 -9.60 -4.31 -6.09
N LYS A 60 -10.91 -4.20 -6.39
CA LYS A 60 -11.60 -2.89 -6.43
C LYS A 60 -11.63 -2.18 -5.08
N GLN A 61 -11.71 -2.94 -3.98
CA GLN A 61 -11.69 -2.39 -2.63
C GLN A 61 -10.28 -1.88 -2.32
N PHE A 62 -9.25 -2.67 -2.62
CA PHE A 62 -7.86 -2.23 -2.45
C PHE A 62 -7.48 -1.04 -3.35
N GLU A 63 -7.96 -1.00 -4.60
CA GLU A 63 -7.82 0.18 -5.46
C GLU A 63 -8.43 1.41 -4.80
N THR A 64 -9.61 1.28 -4.18
CA THR A 64 -10.25 2.39 -3.46
C THR A 64 -9.43 2.85 -2.26
N GLU A 65 -8.91 1.92 -1.45
CA GLU A 65 -8.04 2.24 -0.31
C GLU A 65 -6.75 2.95 -0.77
N LEU A 66 -6.04 2.40 -1.76
CA LEU A 66 -4.81 3.00 -2.30
C LEU A 66 -5.06 4.39 -2.88
N ILE A 67 -6.16 4.59 -3.60
CA ILE A 67 -6.54 5.91 -4.13
C ILE A 67 -6.83 6.89 -2.99
N SER A 68 -7.48 6.44 -1.91
CA SER A 68 -7.71 7.27 -0.73
C SER A 68 -6.39 7.70 -0.07
N LEU A 69 -5.38 6.84 -0.04
CA LEU A 69 -4.05 7.19 0.48
C LEU A 69 -3.37 8.25 -0.37
N ILE A 70 -3.51 8.18 -1.70
CA ILE A 70 -2.95 9.19 -2.62
C ILE A 70 -3.57 10.57 -2.37
N ASP A 71 -4.79 10.65 -1.83
CA ASP A 71 -5.43 11.92 -1.49
C ASP A 71 -4.83 12.59 -0.22
N SER A 72 -4.10 11.82 0.60
CA SER A 72 -3.34 12.30 1.77
C SER A 72 -1.94 11.67 1.78
N LEU A 73 -1.01 12.28 1.03
CA LEU A 73 0.38 11.82 0.91
C LEU A 73 1.18 12.05 2.20
N GLU A 74 0.88 11.25 3.21
CA GLU A 74 1.69 11.12 4.42
C GLU A 74 3.01 10.39 4.13
N GLU A 75 3.96 10.51 5.05
CA GLU A 75 5.26 9.85 4.96
C GLU A 75 5.07 8.33 4.87
N GLY A 76 5.77 7.66 3.95
CA GLY A 76 5.61 6.23 3.68
C GLY A 76 4.52 5.86 2.65
N VAL A 77 3.54 6.74 2.39
CA VAL A 77 2.49 6.46 1.39
C VAL A 77 3.09 6.36 -0.02
N THR A 78 4.03 7.23 -0.34
CA THR A 78 4.69 7.26 -1.66
C THR A 78 5.43 5.95 -1.92
N GLU A 79 6.19 5.48 -0.93
CA GLU A 79 6.95 4.23 -0.96
C GLU A 79 6.01 3.03 -1.07
N LEU A 80 4.93 3.02 -0.28
CA LEU A 80 3.93 1.95 -0.32
C LEU A 80 3.30 1.82 -1.70
N VAL A 81 2.70 2.91 -2.19
CA VAL A 81 1.99 2.89 -3.48
C VAL A 81 2.96 2.57 -4.61
N SER A 82 4.16 3.16 -4.61
CA SER A 82 5.17 2.91 -5.64
C SER A 82 5.58 1.43 -5.68
N PHE A 83 5.90 0.88 -4.51
CA PHE A 83 6.35 -0.51 -4.39
C PHE A 83 5.29 -1.50 -4.88
N VAL A 84 4.03 -1.34 -4.43
CA VAL A 84 2.97 -2.27 -4.83
C VAL A 84 2.57 -2.09 -6.30
N MET A 85 2.60 -0.87 -6.82
CA MET A 85 2.18 -0.58 -8.20
C MET A 85 3.23 -0.97 -9.24
N HIS A 86 4.50 -1.03 -8.87
CA HIS A 86 5.52 -1.57 -9.76
C HIS A 86 5.21 -3.02 -10.17
N GLU A 87 4.77 -3.82 -9.20
CA GLU A 87 4.41 -5.24 -9.40
C GLU A 87 2.99 -5.41 -9.94
N LEU A 88 2.00 -4.68 -9.40
CA LEU A 88 0.59 -4.92 -9.70
C LEU A 88 0.06 -4.15 -10.90
N ARG A 89 0.60 -2.95 -11.17
CA ARG A 89 0.24 -2.08 -12.30
C ARG A 89 -1.26 -1.87 -12.48
N TRP A 90 -1.95 -1.57 -11.38
CA TRP A 90 -3.40 -1.36 -11.45
C TRP A 90 -3.72 -0.01 -12.09
N GLN A 91 -4.29 -0.06 -13.30
CA GLN A 91 -4.61 1.12 -14.10
C GLN A 91 -5.49 2.14 -13.36
N ALA A 92 -6.42 1.71 -12.51
CA ALA A 92 -7.28 2.62 -11.75
C ALA A 92 -6.47 3.53 -10.80
N VAL A 93 -5.39 2.99 -10.21
CA VAL A 93 -4.48 3.74 -9.35
C VAL A 93 -3.62 4.68 -10.19
N GLU A 94 -3.10 4.21 -11.34
CA GLU A 94 -2.33 5.04 -12.28
C GLU A 94 -3.14 6.27 -12.75
N GLU A 95 -4.38 6.04 -13.18
CA GLU A 95 -5.29 7.09 -13.63
C GLU A 95 -5.61 8.08 -12.50
N ALA A 96 -5.79 7.58 -11.27
CA ALA A 96 -5.98 8.44 -10.13
C ALA A 96 -4.77 9.38 -9.95
N VAL A 97 -3.55 8.85 -9.93
CA VAL A 97 -2.31 9.64 -9.79
C VAL A 97 -2.17 10.66 -10.92
N ARG A 98 -2.36 10.25 -12.19
CA ARG A 98 -2.32 11.16 -13.35
C ARG A 98 -3.32 12.30 -13.22
N ASN A 99 -4.52 12.03 -12.73
CA ASN A 99 -5.51 13.07 -12.48
C ASN A 99 -5.05 14.06 -11.40
N ARG A 100 -4.43 13.58 -10.30
CA ARG A 100 -3.93 14.48 -9.23
C ARG A 100 -2.82 15.40 -9.74
N ILE A 101 -1.95 14.92 -10.63
CA ILE A 101 -0.92 15.73 -11.30
C ILE A 101 -1.57 16.88 -12.08
N LEU A 102 -2.55 16.57 -12.94
CA LEU A 102 -3.23 17.53 -13.80
C LEU A 102 -3.98 18.62 -13.03
N PHE A 103 -4.55 18.27 -11.86
CA PHE A 103 -5.33 19.19 -11.03
C PHE A 103 -4.56 19.74 -9.82
N SER A 104 -3.24 19.52 -9.74
CA SER A 104 -2.43 20.08 -8.65
C SER A 104 -2.35 21.61 -8.80
N GLN A 105 -3.13 22.34 -7.98
CA GLN A 105 -3.19 23.81 -8.00
C GLN A 105 -1.94 24.46 -7.37
N GLY A 106 -0.74 24.07 -7.82
CA GLY A 106 0.51 24.70 -7.41
C GLY A 106 1.17 24.15 -6.14
N ASN A 107 0.72 23.01 -5.59
CA ASN A 107 1.49 22.29 -4.56
C ASN A 107 2.61 21.47 -5.23
N VAL A 108 3.76 22.13 -5.44
CA VAL A 108 4.93 21.56 -6.12
C VAL A 108 5.51 20.36 -5.36
N SER A 109 5.37 20.32 -4.04
CA SER A 109 5.85 19.18 -3.23
C SER A 109 5.04 17.92 -3.53
N ASN A 110 3.70 18.02 -3.51
CA ASN A 110 2.83 16.89 -3.82
C ASN A 110 2.98 16.46 -5.29
N LEU A 111 3.21 17.41 -6.20
CA LEU A 111 3.45 17.11 -7.62
C LEU A 111 4.62 16.14 -7.80
N ARG A 112 5.76 16.39 -7.13
CA ARG A 112 6.93 15.50 -7.21
C ARG A 112 6.66 14.11 -6.66
N LEU A 113 5.89 14.02 -5.58
CA LEU A 113 5.50 12.73 -5.00
C LEU A 113 4.58 11.95 -5.95
N TYR A 114 3.61 12.61 -6.57
CA TYR A 114 2.77 11.95 -7.59
C TYR A 114 3.58 11.52 -8.82
N GLU A 115 4.55 12.32 -9.27
CA GLU A 115 5.46 11.94 -10.35
C GLU A 115 6.32 10.72 -9.98
N ALA A 116 6.80 10.65 -8.73
CA ALA A 116 7.53 9.48 -8.22
C ALA A 116 6.67 8.22 -8.21
N ILE A 117 5.42 8.31 -7.73
CA ILE A 117 4.45 7.21 -7.78
C ILE A 117 4.21 6.79 -9.24
N LEU A 118 4.06 7.75 -10.16
CA LEU A 118 3.81 7.45 -11.56
C LEU A 118 5.01 6.76 -12.25
N ASP A 119 6.24 7.10 -11.88
CA ASP A 119 7.46 6.46 -12.40
C ASP A 119 7.51 4.97 -12.02
N SER A 120 6.94 4.59 -10.88
CA SER A 120 6.92 3.19 -10.40
C SER A 120 6.19 2.21 -11.34
N PHE A 121 5.26 2.70 -12.16
CA PHE A 121 4.55 1.88 -13.15
C PHE A 121 5.45 1.46 -14.33
N SER A 122 6.62 2.08 -14.49
CA SER A 122 7.58 1.76 -15.54
C SER A 122 8.43 0.53 -15.20
N ASP A 123 8.72 -0.30 -16.21
CA ASP A 123 9.73 -1.37 -16.11
C ASP A 123 11.13 -0.82 -15.77
N SER A 124 11.38 0.46 -16.04
CA SER A 124 12.64 1.15 -15.79
C SER A 124 12.61 2.04 -14.54
N TRP A 125 11.66 1.80 -13.61
CA TRP A 125 11.57 2.56 -12.36
C TRP A 125 12.92 2.55 -11.66
N ARG A 126 13.50 3.74 -11.45
CA ARG A 126 14.87 3.87 -10.95
C ARG A 126 14.98 3.41 -9.51
N ASP A 127 14.06 3.86 -8.67
CA ASP A 127 14.09 3.60 -7.23
C ASP A 127 13.75 2.15 -6.86
N ARG A 128 13.47 1.30 -7.86
CA ARG A 128 13.35 -0.15 -7.63
C ARG A 128 14.63 -0.72 -7.02
N ASP A 129 15.79 -0.13 -7.32
CA ASP A 129 17.10 -0.56 -6.82
C ASP A 129 17.30 -0.27 -5.33
N LEU A 130 16.40 0.49 -4.71
CA LEU A 130 16.36 0.68 -3.27
C LEU A 130 15.79 -0.55 -2.54
N TYR A 131 15.07 -1.43 -3.24
CA TYR A 131 14.41 -2.59 -2.66
C TYR A 131 15.10 -3.89 -3.07
N SER A 132 15.55 -4.67 -2.08
CA SER A 132 16.25 -5.93 -2.30
C SER A 132 15.47 -6.90 -3.20
N ARG A 133 14.13 -6.84 -3.16
CA ARG A 133 13.22 -7.60 -4.02
C ARG A 133 13.51 -7.45 -5.53
N PHE A 134 13.86 -6.25 -5.99
CA PHE A 134 13.98 -5.94 -7.43
C PHE A 134 15.41 -5.92 -7.97
N ILE A 135 16.42 -6.18 -7.12
CA ILE A 135 17.84 -6.14 -7.49
C ILE A 135 18.34 -7.48 -8.08
N ARG A 136 17.44 -8.36 -8.54
CA ARG A 136 17.81 -9.68 -9.09
C ARG A 136 18.12 -9.70 -10.58
#